data_AF-A0A936QLR4-F1
#
_entry.id   AF-A0A936QLR4-F1
#
_cell.length_a   1.000
_cell.length_b   1.000
_cell.length_c   1.000
_cell.angle_alpha   90.00
_cell.angle_beta   90.00
_cell.angle_gamma   90.00
#
_symmetry.space_group_name_H-M   'P 1'
#
loop_
_entity.id
_entity.type
_entity.pdbx_description
1 polymer ?
#
loop_
_entity_poly.entity_id
_entity_poly.type
_entity_poly.pdbx_seq_one_letter_code
_entity_poly.pdbx_strand_id
1 'polypeptide(L)'
;MWIEFYPIESNQRVHGTKRALIEIGQAIDLFSRDKQRPPFALDELKNFGPETTQSGYLVHQALLEDKWDRPFVYKPVQNGVHPYLLYSVGSNGIDENGDGDDINRW
;
A
#
# COMPACT_ATOMS: atom_id res chain seq x y z
N MET A 1 -9.10 -18.90 33.91
CA MET A 1 -7.79 -18.64 33.28
C MET A 1 -8.10 -18.30 31.83
N TRP A 2 -7.86 -17.05 31.44
CA TRP A 2 -8.39 -16.46 30.21
C TRP A 2 -7.61 -17.00 29.00
N ILE A 3 -8.35 -17.52 28.02
CA ILE A 3 -7.80 -17.86 26.71
C ILE A 3 -7.85 -16.55 25.92
N GLU A 4 -6.69 -15.99 25.57
CA GLU A 4 -6.61 -14.91 24.59
C GLU A 4 -7.12 -15.45 23.25
N PHE A 5 -8.34 -15.06 22.89
CA PHE A 5 -8.83 -15.18 21.53
C PHE A 5 -8.08 -14.15 20.69
N TYR A 6 -6.99 -14.56 20.05
CA TYR A 6 -6.51 -13.85 18.87
C TYR A 6 -7.61 -14.00 17.82
N PRO A 7 -8.27 -12.90 17.38
CA PRO A 7 -9.25 -13.02 16.32
C PRO A 7 -8.53 -13.57 15.10
N ILE A 8 -9.05 -14.66 14.55
CA ILE A 8 -8.69 -15.09 13.20
C ILE A 8 -9.29 -14.02 12.29
N GLU A 9 -8.57 -12.91 12.16
CA GLU A 9 -8.80 -11.88 11.17
C GLU A 9 -9.15 -12.56 9.85
N SER A 10 -10.29 -12.19 9.25
CA SER A 10 -10.79 -12.90 8.08
C SER A 10 -9.72 -12.86 6.98
N ASN A 11 -9.09 -14.01 6.68
CA ASN A 11 -8.00 -14.18 5.70
C ASN A 11 -8.24 -13.41 4.39
N GLN A 12 -9.51 -13.21 4.02
CA GLN A 12 -9.94 -12.45 2.86
C GLN A 12 -9.57 -10.95 2.91
N ARG A 13 -9.68 -10.29 4.07
CA ARG A 13 -9.30 -8.87 4.23
C ARG A 13 -7.80 -8.70 4.07
N VAL A 14 -7.01 -9.47 4.84
CA VAL A 14 -5.54 -9.49 4.75
C VAL A 14 -5.08 -9.78 3.31
N HIS A 15 -5.66 -10.80 2.66
CA HIS A 15 -5.33 -11.15 1.28
C HIS A 15 -5.68 -10.03 0.29
N GLY A 16 -6.84 -9.40 0.45
CA GLY A 16 -7.26 -8.26 -0.36
C GLY A 16 -6.34 -7.04 -0.18
N THR A 17 -5.92 -6.76 1.06
CA THR A 17 -4.99 -5.68 1.38
C THR A 17 -3.60 -5.95 0.79
N LYS A 18 -3.07 -7.17 0.91
CA LYS A 18 -1.80 -7.57 0.27
C LYS A 18 -1.83 -7.38 -1.24
N ARG A 19 -2.91 -7.78 -1.89
CA ARG A 19 -3.07 -7.59 -3.34
C ARG A 19 -3.05 -6.11 -3.72
N ALA A 20 -3.78 -5.26 -2.99
CA ALA A 20 -3.76 -3.82 -3.22
C ALA A 20 -2.34 -3.23 -3.04
N LEU A 21 -1.61 -3.61 -2.00
CA LEU A 21 -0.22 -3.20 -1.78
C LEU A 21 0.72 -3.59 -2.93
N ILE A 22 0.55 -4.78 -3.49
CA ILE A 22 1.32 -5.23 -4.66
C ILE A 22 1.01 -4.35 -5.87
N GLU A 23 -0.27 -4.10 -6.15
CA GLU A 23 -0.70 -3.29 -7.29
C GLU A 23 -0.24 -1.82 -7.16
N ILE A 24 -0.34 -1.23 -5.95
CA ILE A 24 0.19 0.11 -5.67
C ILE A 24 1.71 0.14 -5.81
N GLY A 25 2.41 -0.87 -5.28
CA GLY A 25 3.87 -0.97 -5.40
C GLY A 25 4.34 -1.03 -6.85
N GLN A 26 3.65 -1.80 -7.69
CA GLN A 26 3.91 -1.86 -9.13
C GLN A 26 3.67 -0.50 -9.81
N ALA A 27 2.60 0.20 -9.43
CA ALA A 27 2.32 1.55 -9.94
C ALA A 27 3.41 2.55 -9.56
N ILE A 28 3.91 2.50 -8.32
CA ILE A 28 5.05 3.31 -7.86
C ILE A 28 6.32 2.99 -8.65
N ASP A 29 6.60 1.70 -8.89
CA ASP A 29 7.78 1.27 -9.63
C ASP A 29 7.73 1.78 -11.08
N LEU A 30 6.56 1.75 -11.73
CA LEU A 30 6.33 2.30 -13.07
C LEU A 30 6.46 3.83 -13.10
N PHE A 31 5.81 4.52 -12.16
CA PHE A 31 5.92 5.98 -12.02
C PHE A 31 7.37 6.40 -11.84
N SER A 32 8.12 5.67 -11.00
CA SER A 32 9.52 5.98 -10.70
C SER A 32 10.42 5.84 -11.92
N ARG A 33 10.14 4.86 -12.79
CA ARG A 33 10.86 4.69 -14.05
C ARG A 33 10.56 5.80 -15.04
N ASP A 34 9.31 6.24 -15.13
CA ASP A 34 8.90 7.31 -16.06
C ASP A 34 9.39 8.70 -15.60
N LYS A 35 9.17 9.03 -14.32
CA LYS A 35 9.49 10.35 -13.76
C LYS A 35 10.90 10.47 -13.19
N GLN A 36 11.67 9.37 -13.19
CA GLN A 36 13.02 9.29 -12.59
C GLN A 36 13.05 9.71 -11.11
N ARG A 37 11.92 9.56 -10.41
CA ARG A 37 11.75 9.80 -8.97
C ARG A 37 10.55 9.02 -8.44
N PRO A 38 10.53 8.60 -7.17
CA PRO A 38 9.30 8.14 -6.54
C PRO A 38 8.24 9.25 -6.47
N PRO A 39 6.95 8.90 -6.37
CA PRO A 39 5.90 9.87 -6.09
C PRO A 39 6.11 10.50 -4.70
N PHE A 40 5.68 11.74 -4.49
CA PHE A 40 5.68 12.35 -3.14
C PHE A 40 4.49 11.85 -2.32
N ALA A 41 3.37 11.54 -2.99
CA ALA A 41 2.17 10.98 -2.39
C ALA A 41 1.50 9.97 -3.34
N LEU A 42 0.75 9.00 -2.79
CA LEU A 42 0.04 8.00 -3.59
C LEU A 42 -0.97 8.62 -4.57
N ASP A 43 -1.51 9.81 -4.27
CA ASP A 43 -2.40 10.53 -5.17
C ASP A 43 -1.76 10.91 -6.52
N GLU A 44 -0.43 11.03 -6.59
CA GLU A 44 0.25 11.27 -7.86
C GLU A 44 0.10 10.10 -8.84
N LEU A 45 -0.17 8.89 -8.33
CA LEU A 45 -0.42 7.70 -9.16
C LEU A 45 -1.78 7.75 -9.88
N LYS A 46 -2.70 8.63 -9.42
CA LYS A 46 -4.01 8.86 -10.06
C LYS A 46 -3.90 9.69 -11.34
N ASN A 47 -2.81 10.46 -11.49
CA ASN A 47 -2.62 11.32 -12.65
C ASN A 47 -2.26 10.50 -13.90
N PHE A 48 -2.52 11.06 -15.08
CA PHE A 48 -2.28 10.40 -16.38
C PHE A 48 -0.88 9.78 -16.44
N GLY A 49 -0.85 8.49 -16.77
CA GLY A 49 0.37 7.71 -16.96
C GLY A 49 1.08 8.11 -18.25
N PRO A 50 2.04 7.33 -18.75
CA PRO A 50 2.50 7.51 -20.13
C PRO A 50 1.29 7.55 -21.08
N GLU A 51 1.38 8.33 -22.16
CA GLU A 51 0.27 8.72 -23.08
C GLU A 51 -0.66 7.59 -23.55
N THR A 52 -0.29 6.33 -23.33
CA THR A 52 -1.01 5.12 -23.72
C THR A 52 -1.98 4.58 -22.67
N THR A 53 -1.99 5.05 -21.41
CA THR A 53 -2.94 4.59 -20.39
C THR A 53 -3.93 5.67 -19.96
N GLN A 54 -5.18 5.56 -20.43
CA GLN A 54 -6.30 6.41 -19.97
C GLN A 54 -6.55 6.35 -18.44
N SER A 55 -6.00 5.36 -17.75
CA SER A 55 -6.26 5.08 -16.32
C SER A 55 -5.18 5.58 -15.35
N GLY A 56 -4.10 6.22 -15.82
CA GLY A 56 -2.98 6.57 -14.93
C GLY A 56 -2.00 5.40 -14.71
N TYR A 57 -1.32 5.40 -13.55
CA TYR A 57 -0.44 4.29 -13.12
C TYR A 57 -1.19 3.22 -12.32
N LEU A 58 -2.39 3.52 -11.81
CA LEU A 58 -3.24 2.57 -11.10
C LEU A 58 -4.30 2.01 -12.05
N VAL A 59 -4.44 0.68 -12.07
CA VAL A 59 -5.50 0.03 -12.85
C VAL A 59 -6.87 0.34 -12.26
N HIS A 60 -6.97 0.46 -10.93
CA HIS A 60 -8.19 0.81 -10.22
C HIS A 60 -7.91 1.84 -9.11
N GLN A 61 -8.61 2.98 -9.13
CA GLN A 61 -8.45 4.02 -8.11
C GLN A 61 -8.96 3.60 -6.71
N ALA A 62 -9.87 2.62 -6.66
CA ALA A 62 -10.38 2.00 -5.44
C ALA A 62 -9.34 1.17 -4.65
N LEU A 63 -8.08 1.17 -5.09
CA LEU A 63 -6.97 0.43 -4.45
C LEU A 63 -6.20 1.24 -3.42
N LEU A 64 -6.57 2.50 -3.16
CA LEU A 64 -5.83 3.35 -2.21
C LEU A 64 -6.30 3.23 -0.76
N GLU A 65 -7.31 2.40 -0.54
CA GLU A 65 -7.80 2.04 0.79
C GLU A 65 -7.61 0.53 1.02
N ASP A 66 -7.28 0.17 2.26
CA ASP A 66 -7.18 -1.20 2.69
C ASP A 66 -8.57 -1.84 2.91
N LYS A 67 -8.61 -3.11 3.33
CA LYS A 67 -9.87 -3.82 3.57
C LYS A 67 -10.57 -3.47 4.90
N TRP A 68 -10.08 -2.45 5.59
CA TRP A 68 -10.74 -1.78 6.72
C TRP A 68 -11.13 -0.34 6.37
N ASP A 69 -11.14 0.01 5.08
CA ASP A 69 -11.51 1.32 4.53
C ASP A 69 -10.61 2.45 5.05
N ARG A 70 -9.33 2.14 5.30
CA ARG A 70 -8.31 3.09 5.75
C ARG A 70 -7.29 3.35 4.65
N PRO A 71 -6.74 4.57 4.56
CA PRO A 71 -5.70 4.87 3.58
C PRO A 71 -4.41 4.10 3.88
N PHE A 72 -3.70 3.68 2.84
CA PHE A 72 -2.35 3.12 3.00
C PHE A 72 -1.35 4.17 3.48
N VAL A 73 -0.40 3.73 4.30
CA VAL A 73 0.75 4.53 4.69
C VAL A 73 1.82 4.43 3.61
N TYR A 74 2.25 5.58 3.08
CA TYR A 74 3.33 5.70 2.12
C TYR A 74 4.34 6.74 2.60
N LYS A 75 5.63 6.34 2.68
CA LYS A 75 6.71 7.22 3.12
C LYS A 75 7.95 7.00 2.23
N PRO A 76 8.36 7.96 1.37
CA PRO A 76 9.62 7.87 0.65
C PRO A 76 10.81 7.80 1.62
N VAL A 77 11.80 6.96 1.33
CA VAL A 77 13.00 6.80 2.18
C VAL A 77 14.25 6.98 1.32
N GLN A 78 15.15 7.87 1.72
CA GLN A 78 16.36 8.15 0.93
C GLN A 78 17.47 7.10 1.10
N ASN A 79 17.47 6.33 2.20
CA ASN A 79 18.57 5.42 2.58
C ASN A 79 18.10 4.05 3.12
N GLY A 80 16.92 3.59 2.71
CA GLY A 80 16.39 2.28 3.12
C GLY A 80 16.80 1.15 2.16
N VAL A 81 16.65 -0.11 2.59
CA VAL A 81 16.72 -1.30 1.69
C VAL A 81 15.72 -1.16 0.54
N HIS A 82 14.59 -0.51 0.81
CA HIS A 82 13.58 -0.13 -0.16
C HIS A 82 13.49 1.40 -0.28
N PRO A 83 13.20 1.93 -1.48
CA PRO A 83 13.13 3.38 -1.71
C PRO A 83 11.91 4.06 -1.05
N TYR A 84 11.02 3.29 -0.45
CA TYR A 84 9.85 3.76 0.29
C TYR A 84 9.32 2.69 1.24
N LEU A 85 8.55 3.12 2.24
CA LEU A 85 7.65 2.28 3.01
C LEU A 85 6.25 2.34 2.40
N LEU A 86 5.58 1.19 2.35
CA LEU A 86 4.20 1.05 1.90
C LEU A 86 3.54 -0.06 2.71
N TYR A 87 2.55 0.30 3.52
CA TYR A 87 1.85 -0.65 4.40
C TYR A 87 0.44 -0.17 4.79
N SER A 88 -0.40 -1.10 5.26
CA SER A 88 -1.68 -0.83 5.94
C SER A 88 -1.49 -1.03 7.43
N VAL A 89 -2.17 -0.22 8.25
CA VAL A 89 -2.15 -0.28 9.74
C VAL A 89 -2.96 -1.45 10.31
N GLY A 90 -3.26 -2.43 9.45
CA GLY A 90 -3.99 -3.63 9.82
C GLY A 90 -5.35 -3.35 10.45
N SER A 91 -5.71 -4.23 11.36
CA SER A 91 -7.03 -4.33 11.96
C SER A 91 -7.22 -3.49 13.19
N ASN A 92 -6.20 -3.42 14.03
CA ASN A 92 -6.22 -2.67 15.27
C ASN A 92 -6.21 -1.15 14.98
N GLY A 93 -5.78 -0.74 13.78
CA GLY A 93 -5.69 0.66 13.37
C GLY A 93 -4.59 1.44 14.09
N ILE A 94 -3.63 0.73 14.67
CA ILE A 94 -2.47 1.27 15.35
C ILE A 94 -1.33 1.22 14.33
N ASP A 95 -0.71 2.36 14.02
CA ASP A 95 0.49 2.38 13.18
C ASP A 95 1.67 1.84 14.00
N GLU A 96 1.97 0.56 13.81
CA GLU A 96 3.10 -0.13 14.43
C GLU A 96 4.39 0.01 13.56
N ASN A 97 4.40 0.95 12.62
CA ASN A 97 5.49 1.24 11.66
C ASN A 97 5.78 0.09 10.68
N GLY A 98 4.78 -0.67 10.29
CA GLY A 98 4.89 -1.79 9.36
C GLY A 98 5.16 -3.14 10.04
N ASP A 99 4.99 -3.23 11.36
CA ASP A 99 5.15 -4.43 12.20
C ASP A 99 3.82 -4.85 12.86
N GLY A 100 3.82 -5.93 13.65
CA GLY A 100 2.62 -6.39 14.34
C GLY A 100 1.54 -6.92 13.40
N ASP A 101 0.34 -6.33 13.40
CA ASP A 101 -0.73 -6.64 12.43
C ASP A 101 -0.69 -5.76 11.17
N ASP A 102 0.27 -4.84 11.07
CA ASP A 102 0.49 -4.07 9.86
C ASP A 102 0.84 -4.99 8.69
N ILE A 103 0.30 -4.66 7.53
CA ILE A 103 0.52 -5.43 6.32
C ILE A 103 1.38 -4.59 5.39
N ASN A 104 2.64 -4.96 5.24
CA ASN A 104 3.55 -4.31 4.30
C ASN A 104 3.71 -5.11 2.99
N ARG A 105 4.26 -4.45 1.96
CA ARG A 105 4.48 -5.06 0.63
C ARG A 105 5.57 -6.15 0.63
N TRP A 106 6.52 -6.09 1.55
CA TRP A 106 7.81 -6.77 1.46
C TRP A 106 7.78 -8.20 1.99
#